data_AF-R5M4W9-F1
#
_entry.id   AF-R5M4W9-F1
#
_cell.length_a   1.000
_cell.length_b   1.000
_cell.length_c   1.000
_cell.angle_alpha   90.00
_cell.angle_beta   90.00
_cell.angle_gamma   90.00
#
_symmetry.space_group_name_H-M   'P 1'
#
loop_
_entity.id
_entity.type
_entity.pdbx_description
1 polymer ?
#
loop_
_entity_poly.entity_id
_entity_poly.type
_entity_poly.pdbx_seq_one_letter_code
_entity_poly.pdbx_strand_id
1 'polypeptide(L)'
;MNKIFKYSMMLIFSAVALVLGSCTEEFEYTGATIDGEQVYFSNTLSSNINLSPNANEVKIPINRIQRSGELKVDLEVSTSENCAVSVPNSVNFADGDSVAYLTITYDPSTMEMGRYDEVKLSITNADYTTPYGNSSYTFNIGLSEWETLGTGLYHDVTFANFYGLEAMTYNVTIEKNINKDGMYRIVSPYGPNTSFYTTYVETGTMGWANKTNTSIVINATDPDYVYVSGDYYPGTDDGMASSGYGVMHLFSIVDYEIAKGSSLESLKASNPELFGTLKDGIISLPQMSVYVNFDDSMEPRGYVDTQGWAIALPGNAFTDYSSSFTYTGKFTDVAGNNYADGNITLGADVANAKYIVAMDGDDVQAIIDGIVDGSVEATGITESGSVRVPITESGKYTMIIVTFDEEGNMQGSSATTFEVSLDSSASNWQPIYTGTFTHNVEPAFITYSDGSYVGNPIIGQITEQYSTTMYQDQNNPSKYKIEPWIADGQSLTFEMDAQGKITFKDVNTGFSHQQYGTLYVGDAAVLFDEPEAISSYYDEKSNTFVFGTVYYIYQNSAYGWLGGAYETFTVGQAQGVRPFKGHKMLSPKMFKTYSKLNIKKSVRKTAVQKPTLKRAKFVKK
;
A
#
# COMPACT_ATOMS: atom_id res chain seq x y z
N MET A 1 28.99 -61.85 30.74
CA MET A 1 29.67 -62.72 29.74
C MET A 1 28.77 -62.85 28.52
N ASN A 2 29.29 -62.35 27.40
CA ASN A 2 28.65 -62.19 26.10
C ASN A 2 28.07 -63.51 25.56
N LYS A 3 26.80 -63.49 25.11
CA LYS A 3 26.19 -64.35 24.03
C LYS A 3 24.65 -64.54 24.09
N ILE A 4 23.89 -63.79 24.90
CA ILE A 4 22.42 -63.95 24.95
C ILE A 4 21.62 -62.86 24.20
N PHE A 5 22.26 -61.79 23.72
CA PHE A 5 21.60 -60.75 22.91
C PHE A 5 21.67 -60.95 21.37
N LYS A 6 22.15 -62.11 20.89
CA LYS A 6 22.30 -62.39 19.45
C LYS A 6 21.28 -63.37 18.85
N TYR A 7 20.36 -63.93 19.63
CA TYR A 7 19.46 -64.99 19.15
C TYR A 7 17.97 -64.59 19.02
N SER A 8 17.60 -63.36 19.35
CA SER A 8 16.22 -62.84 19.14
C SER A 8 16.05 -62.01 17.87
N MET A 9 17.15 -61.68 17.18
CA MET A 9 17.16 -60.85 15.95
C MET A 9 17.32 -61.69 14.67
N MET A 10 17.46 -63.02 14.79
CA MET A 10 17.61 -63.95 13.66
C MET A 10 16.36 -64.81 13.37
N LEU A 11 15.27 -64.60 14.12
CA LEU A 11 14.02 -65.36 13.96
C LEU A 11 12.85 -64.52 13.40
N ILE A 12 13.03 -63.22 13.23
CA ILE A 12 12.04 -62.32 12.58
C ILE A 12 12.37 -62.12 11.09
N PHE A 13 13.60 -62.42 10.66
CA PHE A 13 14.03 -62.31 9.27
C PHE A 13 13.71 -63.52 8.38
N SER A 14 13.16 -64.61 8.93
CA SER A 14 12.94 -65.87 8.20
C SER A 14 11.45 -66.20 7.94
N ALA A 15 10.51 -65.32 8.33
CA ALA A 15 9.07 -65.56 8.16
C ALA A 15 8.36 -64.57 7.21
N VAL A 16 9.08 -63.64 6.57
CA VAL A 16 8.55 -62.74 5.51
C VAL A 16 9.26 -63.04 4.18
N ALA A 17 9.38 -64.32 3.85
CA ALA A 17 10.03 -64.79 2.62
C ALA A 17 9.08 -65.58 1.70
N LEU A 18 7.75 -65.56 1.93
CA LEU A 18 6.83 -66.45 1.22
C LEU A 18 5.50 -65.87 0.74
N VAL A 19 5.30 -64.55 0.71
CA VAL A 19 4.18 -63.97 -0.04
C VAL A 19 4.64 -62.68 -0.69
N LEU A 20 4.97 -62.75 -1.98
CA LEU A 20 4.88 -61.73 -3.04
C LEU A 20 5.75 -62.20 -4.22
N GLY A 21 5.47 -63.41 -4.71
CA GLY A 21 5.83 -63.79 -6.07
C GLY A 21 4.77 -63.23 -7.01
N SER A 22 4.99 -62.02 -7.51
CA SER A 22 4.37 -61.54 -8.75
C SER A 22 5.25 -60.47 -9.38
N CYS A 23 5.99 -60.87 -10.41
CA CYS A 23 6.65 -60.05 -11.42
C CYS A 23 7.67 -59.02 -10.90
N THR A 24 8.88 -59.47 -10.58
CA THR A 24 10.08 -58.66 -10.82
C THR A 24 10.77 -59.24 -12.04
N GLU A 25 10.36 -58.82 -13.24
CA GLU A 25 11.36 -58.65 -14.28
C GLU A 25 12.28 -57.55 -13.75
N GLU A 26 13.37 -57.94 -13.09
CA GLU A 26 14.51 -57.06 -12.93
C GLU A 26 14.98 -56.77 -14.36
N PHE A 27 14.47 -55.69 -14.94
CA PHE A 27 15.23 -55.01 -15.97
C PHE A 27 16.53 -54.58 -15.29
N GLU A 28 17.58 -55.39 -15.42
CA GLU A 28 18.94 -54.87 -15.40
C GLU A 28 18.98 -53.80 -16.49
N TYR A 29 18.69 -52.55 -16.09
CA TYR A 29 19.01 -51.40 -16.90
C TYR A 29 20.53 -51.30 -16.90
N THR A 30 21.19 -52.06 -17.76
CA THR A 30 22.50 -51.67 -18.27
C THR A 30 22.25 -50.45 -19.12
N GLY A 31 22.28 -49.27 -18.50
CA GLY A 31 22.28 -48.02 -19.22
C GLY A 31 23.34 -48.09 -20.32
N ALA A 32 23.01 -47.67 -21.53
CA ALA A 32 23.91 -47.76 -22.66
C ALA A 32 25.28 -47.18 -22.27
N THR A 33 26.32 -48.02 -22.27
CA THR A 33 27.69 -47.55 -22.15
C THR A 33 27.96 -46.73 -23.40
N ILE A 34 28.01 -45.41 -23.26
CA ILE A 34 28.43 -44.53 -24.34
C ILE A 34 29.96 -44.65 -24.39
N ASP A 35 30.48 -45.15 -25.51
CA ASP A 35 31.90 -45.19 -25.77
C ASP A 35 32.45 -43.76 -25.91
N GLY A 36 33.67 -43.52 -25.40
CA GLY A 36 34.34 -42.23 -25.44
C GLY A 36 34.66 -41.65 -24.05
N GLU A 37 35.39 -40.53 -24.05
CA GLU A 37 35.91 -39.89 -22.84
C GLU A 37 34.83 -39.15 -22.03
N GLN A 38 33.72 -38.79 -22.69
CA GLN A 38 32.53 -38.18 -22.09
C GLN A 38 32.83 -36.92 -21.25
N VAL A 39 33.58 -36.01 -21.84
CA VAL A 39 33.98 -34.69 -21.33
C VAL A 39 32.88 -33.66 -21.58
N TYR A 40 32.63 -32.79 -20.60
CA TYR A 40 31.60 -31.75 -20.67
C TYR A 40 31.85 -30.56 -19.74
N PHE A 41 31.19 -29.44 -20.07
CA PHE A 41 30.97 -28.31 -19.16
C PHE A 41 29.64 -28.49 -18.42
N SER A 42 29.62 -28.25 -17.11
CA SER A 42 28.38 -28.32 -16.32
C SER A 42 27.40 -27.24 -16.78
N ASN A 43 26.12 -27.57 -16.86
CA ASN A 43 25.05 -26.60 -17.15
C ASN A 43 24.78 -25.63 -15.98
N THR A 44 25.42 -25.86 -14.82
CA THR A 44 25.34 -24.99 -13.65
C THR A 44 26.46 -23.94 -13.59
N LEU A 45 27.34 -23.88 -14.59
CA LEU A 45 28.42 -22.88 -14.62
C LEU A 45 27.85 -21.48 -14.87
N SER A 46 28.42 -20.49 -14.17
CA SER A 46 27.95 -19.10 -14.22
C SER A 46 28.30 -18.43 -15.56
N SER A 47 27.33 -17.82 -16.23
CA SER A 47 27.59 -17.01 -17.43
C SER A 47 28.39 -15.72 -17.16
N ASN A 48 28.66 -15.38 -15.89
CA ASN A 48 29.52 -14.28 -15.46
C ASN A 48 30.55 -14.74 -14.42
N ILE A 49 31.82 -14.40 -14.65
CA ILE A 49 32.94 -14.69 -13.76
C ILE A 49 33.54 -13.38 -13.26
N ASN A 50 33.28 -13.07 -12.00
CA ASN A 50 33.88 -11.93 -11.31
C ASN A 50 35.28 -12.29 -10.82
N LEU A 51 36.28 -11.63 -11.37
CA LEU A 51 37.67 -11.78 -10.96
C LEU A 51 37.92 -11.04 -9.65
N SER A 52 38.82 -11.59 -8.83
CA SER A 52 39.26 -10.93 -7.61
C SER A 52 40.38 -9.93 -7.92
N PRO A 53 40.34 -8.70 -7.36
CA PRO A 53 41.46 -7.75 -7.50
C PRO A 53 42.71 -8.20 -6.72
N ASN A 54 42.57 -9.19 -5.82
CA ASN A 54 43.64 -9.71 -4.97
C ASN A 54 44.18 -11.07 -5.45
N ALA A 55 43.85 -11.50 -6.66
CA ALA A 55 44.33 -12.72 -7.28
C ALA A 55 44.77 -12.47 -8.72
N ASN A 56 45.43 -13.45 -9.33
CA ASN A 56 45.93 -13.39 -10.70
C ASN A 56 45.51 -14.60 -11.56
N GLU A 57 44.66 -15.48 -11.01
CA GLU A 57 44.14 -16.64 -11.71
C GLU A 57 42.71 -17.00 -11.27
N VAL A 58 41.95 -17.62 -12.17
CA VAL A 58 40.66 -18.25 -11.91
C VAL A 58 40.61 -19.63 -12.58
N LYS A 59 39.93 -20.59 -11.95
CA LYS A 59 39.87 -21.99 -12.39
C LYS A 59 38.50 -22.34 -12.93
N ILE A 60 38.44 -22.75 -14.19
CA ILE A 60 37.20 -23.21 -14.84
C ILE A 60 37.17 -24.75 -14.84
N PRO A 61 36.19 -25.38 -14.19
CA PRO A 61 36.11 -26.84 -14.14
C PRO A 61 35.59 -27.42 -15.45
N ILE A 62 36.24 -28.48 -15.91
CA ILE A 62 35.84 -29.31 -17.05
C ILE A 62 35.69 -30.72 -16.51
N ASN A 63 34.56 -31.36 -16.76
CA ASN A 63 34.21 -32.64 -16.16
C ASN A 63 34.36 -33.76 -17.17
N ARG A 64 34.57 -34.99 -16.70
CA ARG A 64 34.46 -36.21 -17.51
C ARG A 64 33.77 -37.34 -16.74
N ILE A 65 33.00 -38.16 -17.46
CA ILE A 65 32.33 -39.34 -16.87
C ILE A 65 33.30 -40.53 -16.81
N GLN A 66 34.09 -40.75 -17.88
CA GLN A 66 35.10 -41.81 -17.89
C GLN A 66 36.39 -41.33 -17.23
N ARG A 67 36.84 -42.07 -16.21
CA ARG A 67 37.96 -41.68 -15.33
C ARG A 67 39.23 -42.49 -15.60
N SER A 68 39.16 -43.53 -16.41
CA SER A 68 40.31 -44.39 -16.71
C SER A 68 41.30 -43.65 -17.62
N GLY A 69 42.56 -43.65 -17.23
CA GLY A 69 43.67 -43.07 -18.00
C GLY A 69 43.81 -41.56 -17.81
N GLU A 70 45.03 -41.08 -18.03
CA GLU A 70 45.31 -39.66 -18.23
C GLU A 70 44.74 -39.20 -19.58
N LEU A 71 44.16 -38.01 -19.62
CA LEU A 71 43.55 -37.46 -20.83
C LEU A 71 43.90 -35.99 -21.01
N LYS A 72 44.47 -35.63 -22.16
CA LYS A 72 44.57 -34.24 -22.61
C LYS A 72 43.36 -33.89 -23.46
N VAL A 73 42.68 -32.80 -23.11
CA VAL A 73 41.54 -32.26 -23.87
C VAL A 73 41.96 -30.92 -24.45
N ASP A 74 41.99 -30.83 -25.79
CA ASP A 74 42.19 -29.59 -26.51
C ASP A 74 40.86 -28.82 -26.64
N LEU A 75 40.96 -27.49 -26.57
CA LEU A 75 39.85 -26.55 -26.58
C LEU A 75 40.03 -25.55 -27.72
N GLU A 76 38.94 -25.28 -28.43
CA GLU A 76 38.81 -24.09 -29.25
C GLU A 76 38.42 -22.92 -28.34
N VAL A 77 39.23 -21.86 -28.37
CA VAL A 77 39.06 -20.66 -27.54
C VAL A 77 38.78 -19.47 -28.45
N SER A 78 37.66 -18.80 -28.19
CA SER A 78 37.31 -17.52 -28.80
C SER A 78 37.13 -16.48 -27.70
N THR A 79 37.68 -15.29 -27.90
CA THR A 79 37.59 -14.18 -26.95
C THR A 79 37.19 -12.88 -27.66
N SER A 80 36.68 -11.92 -26.91
CA SER A 80 36.54 -10.53 -27.39
C SER A 80 37.89 -9.96 -27.87
N GLU A 81 37.83 -8.94 -28.74
CA GLU A 81 39.01 -8.21 -29.18
C GLU A 81 39.68 -7.51 -27.99
N ASN A 82 41.01 -7.60 -27.88
CA ASN A 82 41.78 -7.07 -26.75
C ASN A 82 41.37 -7.63 -25.38
N CYS A 83 40.98 -8.92 -25.33
CA CYS A 83 40.64 -9.60 -24.09
C CYS A 83 41.76 -9.46 -23.04
N ALA A 84 41.39 -9.05 -21.84
CA ALA A 84 42.29 -8.71 -20.75
C ALA A 84 42.73 -9.93 -19.92
N VAL A 85 42.20 -11.11 -20.22
CA VAL A 85 42.61 -12.38 -19.58
C VAL A 85 43.35 -13.28 -20.57
N SER A 86 44.25 -14.11 -20.06
CA SER A 86 44.94 -15.14 -20.84
C SER A 86 44.27 -16.49 -20.63
N VAL A 87 43.73 -17.05 -21.71
CA VAL A 87 42.95 -18.29 -21.69
C VAL A 87 43.75 -19.42 -22.36
N PRO A 88 44.13 -20.49 -21.64
CA PRO A 88 44.78 -21.65 -22.25
C PRO A 88 43.82 -22.42 -23.16
N ASN A 89 44.38 -23.17 -24.10
CA ASN A 89 43.63 -23.94 -25.10
C ASN A 89 43.58 -25.45 -24.83
N SER A 90 43.97 -25.90 -23.64
CA SER A 90 43.87 -27.31 -23.26
C SER A 90 43.87 -27.52 -21.76
N VAL A 91 43.37 -28.66 -21.32
CA VAL A 91 43.39 -29.13 -19.93
C VAL A 91 43.84 -30.59 -19.88
N ASN A 92 44.49 -30.99 -18.78
CA ASN A 92 44.90 -32.39 -18.56
C ASN A 92 44.14 -32.97 -17.37
N PHE A 93 43.52 -34.12 -17.57
CA PHE A 93 42.97 -34.97 -16.51
C PHE A 93 44.05 -35.99 -16.10
N ALA A 94 44.29 -36.14 -14.80
CA ALA A 94 45.07 -37.26 -14.29
C ALA A 94 44.22 -38.54 -14.27
N ASP A 95 44.87 -39.70 -14.26
CA ASP A 95 44.18 -40.99 -14.12
C ASP A 95 43.32 -41.02 -12.85
N GLY A 96 42.05 -41.42 -12.98
CA GLY A 96 41.07 -41.45 -11.91
C GLY A 96 40.29 -40.16 -11.67
N ASP A 97 40.73 -39.01 -12.21
CA ASP A 97 40.05 -37.73 -11.98
C ASP A 97 38.76 -37.59 -12.80
N SER A 98 37.71 -37.03 -12.20
CA SER A 98 36.47 -36.67 -12.91
C SER A 98 36.38 -35.20 -13.28
N VAL A 99 37.32 -34.37 -12.79
CA VAL A 99 37.34 -32.92 -13.02
C VAL A 99 38.78 -32.50 -13.26
N ALA A 100 38.99 -31.67 -14.28
CA ALA A 100 40.23 -30.94 -14.47
C ALA A 100 39.93 -29.43 -14.56
N TYR A 101 40.93 -28.59 -14.29
CA TYR A 101 40.74 -27.14 -14.18
C TYR A 101 41.54 -26.40 -15.24
N LEU A 102 40.84 -25.69 -16.12
CA LEU A 102 41.46 -24.69 -17.00
C LEU A 102 41.79 -23.45 -16.16
N THR A 103 43.08 -23.12 -16.05
CA THR A 103 43.55 -21.97 -15.24
C THR A 103 43.69 -20.75 -16.14
N ILE A 104 42.75 -19.81 -16.04
CA ILE A 104 42.79 -18.52 -16.74
C ILE A 104 43.56 -17.54 -15.87
N THR A 105 44.53 -16.83 -16.44
CA THR A 105 45.38 -15.87 -15.71
C THR A 105 45.12 -14.43 -16.13
N TYR A 106 45.31 -13.48 -15.23
CA TYR A 106 45.05 -12.06 -15.47
C TYR A 106 45.93 -11.16 -14.58
N ASP A 107 46.11 -9.90 -14.98
CA ASP A 107 46.80 -8.87 -14.19
C ASP A 107 45.80 -7.78 -13.75
N PRO A 108 45.33 -7.81 -12.49
CA PRO A 108 44.35 -6.86 -11.98
C PRO A 108 44.76 -5.39 -12.16
N SER A 109 46.06 -5.08 -12.17
CA SER A 109 46.55 -3.70 -12.25
C SER A 109 46.37 -3.06 -13.63
N THR A 110 46.17 -3.89 -14.65
CA THR A 110 46.00 -3.47 -16.05
C THR A 110 44.56 -3.57 -16.54
N MET A 111 43.70 -4.24 -15.76
CA MET A 111 42.31 -4.46 -16.11
C MET A 111 41.45 -3.24 -15.75
N GLU A 112 40.50 -2.93 -16.62
CA GLU A 112 39.49 -1.92 -16.34
C GLU A 112 38.36 -2.53 -15.48
N MET A 113 38.10 -1.92 -14.33
CA MET A 113 37.00 -2.28 -13.44
C MET A 113 35.65 -2.10 -14.15
N GLY A 114 34.75 -3.07 -14.01
CA GLY A 114 33.44 -3.08 -14.65
C GLY A 114 33.46 -3.52 -16.12
N ARG A 115 34.63 -3.67 -16.75
CA ARG A 115 34.75 -4.23 -18.09
C ARG A 115 34.79 -5.76 -18.02
N TYR A 116 33.94 -6.40 -18.81
CA TYR A 116 33.93 -7.85 -19.00
C TYR A 116 34.21 -8.20 -20.45
N ASP A 117 35.08 -9.18 -20.67
CA ASP A 117 35.32 -9.77 -21.99
C ASP A 117 34.56 -11.09 -22.10
N GLU A 118 34.00 -11.38 -23.27
CA GLU A 118 33.38 -12.68 -23.55
C GLU A 118 34.45 -13.71 -23.89
N VAL A 119 34.34 -14.89 -23.29
CA VAL A 119 35.17 -16.07 -23.58
C VAL A 119 34.24 -17.24 -23.93
N LYS A 120 34.53 -17.90 -25.05
CA LYS A 120 33.90 -19.15 -25.47
C LYS A 120 34.93 -20.26 -25.53
N LEU A 121 34.65 -21.33 -24.81
CA LEU A 121 35.41 -22.58 -24.81
C LEU A 121 34.60 -23.67 -25.50
N SER A 122 35.20 -24.42 -26.42
CA SER A 122 34.55 -25.59 -27.06
C SER A 122 35.51 -26.78 -27.08
N ILE A 123 35.01 -27.97 -26.74
CA ILE A 123 35.81 -29.21 -26.83
C ILE A 123 36.07 -29.51 -28.30
N THR A 124 37.34 -29.56 -28.71
CA THR A 124 37.70 -29.69 -30.13
C THR A 124 37.39 -31.08 -30.70
N ASN A 125 37.59 -32.13 -29.91
CA ASN A 125 37.30 -33.51 -30.36
C ASN A 125 35.85 -33.88 -30.04
N ALA A 126 35.02 -34.00 -31.07
CA ALA A 126 33.61 -34.37 -30.93
C ALA A 126 33.42 -35.75 -30.25
N ASP A 127 34.37 -36.68 -30.44
CA ASP A 127 34.34 -38.03 -29.85
C ASP A 127 34.58 -38.00 -28.33
N TYR A 128 35.10 -36.89 -27.80
CA TYR A 128 35.24 -36.72 -26.36
C TYR A 128 33.96 -36.22 -25.69
N THR A 129 32.99 -35.70 -26.44
CA THR A 129 31.79 -35.09 -25.84
C THR A 129 30.82 -36.13 -25.30
N THR A 130 29.81 -35.67 -24.54
CA THR A 130 28.74 -36.53 -24.03
C THR A 130 27.37 -35.87 -24.26
N PRO A 131 26.31 -36.64 -24.53
CA PRO A 131 24.95 -36.09 -24.61
C PRO A 131 24.43 -35.59 -23.26
N TYR A 132 25.11 -35.89 -22.15
CA TYR A 132 24.66 -35.54 -20.80
C TYR A 132 25.20 -34.18 -20.31
N GLY A 133 25.94 -33.45 -21.13
CA GLY A 133 26.49 -32.15 -20.76
C GLY A 133 26.83 -31.29 -21.97
N ASN A 134 27.23 -30.04 -21.72
CA ASN A 134 27.51 -29.10 -22.78
C ASN A 134 28.92 -29.34 -23.36
N SER A 135 29.04 -29.36 -24.69
CA SER A 135 30.33 -29.43 -25.39
C SER A 135 31.02 -28.06 -25.53
N SER A 136 30.30 -26.98 -25.21
CA SER A 136 30.83 -25.61 -25.21
C SER A 136 30.30 -24.81 -24.03
N TYR A 137 31.03 -23.76 -23.67
CA TYR A 137 30.70 -22.87 -22.56
C TYR A 137 31.13 -21.45 -22.91
N THR A 138 30.16 -20.54 -22.91
CA THR A 138 30.36 -19.10 -23.12
C THR A 138 30.08 -18.35 -21.83
N PHE A 139 30.99 -17.47 -21.43
CA PHE A 139 30.86 -16.66 -20.23
C PHE A 139 31.55 -15.30 -20.40
N ASN A 140 31.10 -14.32 -19.62
CA ASN A 140 31.74 -13.03 -19.46
C ASN A 140 32.71 -13.06 -18.27
N ILE A 141 33.89 -12.47 -18.39
CA ILE A 141 34.92 -12.46 -17.35
C ILE A 141 35.54 -11.07 -17.18
N GLY A 142 35.66 -10.59 -15.95
CA GLY A 142 36.12 -9.23 -15.67
C GLY A 142 36.23 -8.91 -14.18
N LEU A 143 36.85 -7.77 -13.85
CA LEU A 143 36.86 -7.23 -12.49
C LEU A 143 35.54 -6.52 -12.21
N SER A 144 34.83 -6.89 -11.14
CA SER A 144 33.55 -6.25 -10.81
C SER A 144 33.75 -4.95 -10.04
N GLU A 145 33.08 -3.88 -10.46
CA GLU A 145 33.04 -2.60 -9.71
C GLU A 145 32.19 -2.68 -8.42
N TRP A 146 31.63 -3.85 -8.12
CA TRP A 146 30.75 -4.11 -6.99
C TRP A 146 31.42 -5.09 -6.03
N GLU A 147 31.41 -4.75 -4.74
CA GLU A 147 31.85 -5.66 -3.67
C GLU A 147 30.68 -6.03 -2.77
N THR A 148 30.61 -7.29 -2.35
CA THR A 148 29.58 -7.77 -1.42
C THR A 148 29.70 -7.05 -0.08
N LEU A 149 28.65 -6.31 0.28
CA LEU A 149 28.51 -5.67 1.57
C LEU A 149 27.97 -6.65 2.62
N GLY A 150 27.05 -7.53 2.20
CA GLY A 150 26.49 -8.59 3.05
C GLY A 150 25.02 -8.87 2.74
N THR A 151 24.35 -9.55 3.65
CA THR A 151 22.90 -9.80 3.58
C THR A 151 22.13 -8.67 4.24
N GLY A 152 21.19 -8.06 3.53
CA GLY A 152 20.23 -7.08 4.05
C GLY A 152 18.79 -7.55 3.88
N LEU A 153 17.84 -6.70 4.27
CA LEU A 153 16.40 -6.97 4.10
C LEU A 153 15.83 -6.10 3.00
N TYR A 154 15.02 -6.71 2.14
CA TYR A 154 14.26 -6.02 1.10
C TYR A 154 12.78 -6.11 1.43
N HIS A 155 12.11 -4.97 1.55
CA HIS A 155 10.67 -4.87 1.70
C HIS A 155 10.05 -4.50 0.36
N ASP A 156 9.48 -5.50 -0.32
CA ASP A 156 8.82 -5.33 -1.60
C ASP A 156 7.33 -5.02 -1.43
N VAL A 157 6.93 -3.87 -1.98
CA VAL A 157 5.54 -3.47 -2.16
C VAL A 157 5.16 -3.37 -3.63
N THR A 158 6.13 -3.43 -4.55
CA THR A 158 5.92 -3.15 -5.97
C THR A 158 5.02 -4.22 -6.59
N PHE A 159 5.27 -5.50 -6.32
CA PHE A 159 4.40 -6.58 -6.80
C PHE A 159 3.08 -6.64 -6.04
N ALA A 160 3.11 -6.42 -4.73
CA ALA A 160 1.92 -6.38 -3.88
C ALA A 160 0.89 -5.38 -4.42
N ASN A 161 1.35 -4.15 -4.67
CA ASN A 161 0.50 -3.07 -5.17
C ASN A 161 0.04 -3.32 -6.61
N PHE A 162 0.91 -3.85 -7.48
CA PHE A 162 0.57 -4.01 -8.90
C PHE A 162 -0.33 -5.22 -9.18
N TYR A 163 -0.09 -6.35 -8.50
CA TYR A 163 -0.80 -7.63 -8.73
C TYR A 163 -1.81 -7.98 -7.63
N GLY A 164 -1.97 -7.13 -6.61
CA GLY A 164 -2.87 -7.40 -5.47
C GLY A 164 -2.39 -8.53 -4.58
N LEU A 165 -1.07 -8.68 -4.44
CA LEU A 165 -0.41 -9.64 -3.55
C LEU A 165 -0.13 -9.00 -2.16
N GLU A 166 0.31 -9.81 -1.20
CA GLU A 166 0.78 -9.29 0.09
C GLU A 166 2.22 -8.75 -0.05
N ALA A 167 2.51 -7.61 0.59
CA ALA A 167 3.87 -7.08 0.67
C ALA A 167 4.75 -8.05 1.46
N MET A 168 6.01 -8.20 1.04
CA MET A 168 6.93 -9.15 1.65
C MET A 168 8.24 -8.50 2.05
N THR A 169 8.77 -8.95 3.19
CA THR A 169 10.13 -8.64 3.63
C THR A 169 10.97 -9.91 3.59
N TYR A 170 12.12 -9.89 2.93
CA TYR A 170 12.99 -11.06 2.83
C TYR A 170 14.46 -10.67 2.64
N ASN A 171 15.35 -11.66 2.83
CA ASN A 171 16.79 -11.47 2.71
C ASN A 171 17.22 -11.33 1.25
N VAL A 172 18.13 -10.38 1.01
CA VAL A 172 18.78 -10.17 -0.28
C VAL A 172 20.28 -9.94 -0.08
N THR A 173 21.08 -10.31 -1.08
CA THR A 173 22.49 -9.91 -1.11
C THR A 173 22.59 -8.46 -1.56
N ILE A 174 23.31 -7.65 -0.78
CA ILE A 174 23.60 -6.25 -1.09
C ILE A 174 25.09 -6.12 -1.38
N GLU A 175 25.39 -5.45 -2.47
CA GLU A 175 26.73 -5.04 -2.86
C GLU A 175 26.81 -3.51 -2.83
N LYS A 176 28.03 -2.99 -2.67
CA LYS A 176 28.32 -1.56 -2.81
C LYS A 176 29.35 -1.35 -3.91
N ASN A 177 29.31 -0.19 -4.54
CA ASN A 177 30.30 0.15 -5.55
C ASN A 177 31.64 0.48 -4.87
N ILE A 178 32.74 -0.04 -5.41
CA ILE A 178 34.08 0.18 -4.82
C ILE A 178 34.65 1.57 -5.14
N ASN A 179 34.15 2.21 -6.20
CA ASN A 179 34.67 3.48 -6.70
C ASN A 179 33.78 4.68 -6.34
N LYS A 180 32.52 4.42 -5.98
CA LYS A 180 31.49 5.44 -5.70
C LYS A 180 30.75 5.09 -4.41
N ASP A 181 31.19 5.71 -3.32
CA ASP A 181 30.54 5.54 -2.02
C ASP A 181 29.07 6.00 -2.09
N GLY A 182 28.17 5.27 -1.42
CA GLY A 182 26.72 5.49 -1.50
C GLY A 182 26.02 4.87 -2.72
N MET A 183 26.72 4.19 -3.64
CA MET A 183 26.07 3.36 -4.65
C MET A 183 25.89 1.93 -4.16
N TYR A 184 24.65 1.42 -4.20
CA TYR A 184 24.31 0.06 -3.76
C TYR A 184 23.68 -0.74 -4.88
N ARG A 185 23.92 -2.06 -4.90
CA ARG A 185 23.28 -2.99 -5.81
C ARG A 185 22.62 -4.12 -5.03
N ILE A 186 21.32 -4.29 -5.26
CA ILE A 186 20.50 -5.34 -4.68
C ILE A 186 20.47 -6.47 -5.69
N VAL A 187 21.15 -7.56 -5.36
CA VAL A 187 21.40 -8.63 -6.32
C VAL A 187 20.14 -9.45 -6.51
N SER A 188 19.55 -9.33 -7.70
CA SER A 188 18.42 -10.12 -8.18
C SER A 188 17.34 -10.40 -7.11
N PRO A 189 16.68 -9.37 -6.54
CA PRO A 189 15.79 -9.54 -5.39
C PRO A 189 14.63 -10.51 -5.65
N TYR A 190 14.20 -10.67 -6.90
CA TYR A 190 13.13 -11.60 -7.29
C TYR A 190 13.65 -12.91 -7.89
N GLY A 191 14.97 -13.09 -7.95
CA GLY A 191 15.62 -14.22 -8.59
C GLY A 191 15.75 -15.45 -7.70
N PRO A 192 16.31 -16.56 -8.24
CA PRO A 192 16.53 -17.78 -7.48
C PRO A 192 17.27 -17.53 -6.17
N ASN A 193 16.91 -18.28 -5.12
CA ASN A 193 17.42 -18.17 -3.73
C ASN A 193 16.81 -17.04 -2.87
N THR A 194 15.76 -16.35 -3.32
CA THR A 194 14.99 -15.44 -2.46
C THR A 194 13.65 -16.05 -2.07
N SER A 195 13.11 -15.64 -0.91
CA SER A 195 11.78 -16.09 -0.47
C SER A 195 10.68 -15.69 -1.45
N PHE A 196 10.87 -14.61 -2.22
CA PHE A 196 9.96 -14.22 -3.28
C PHE A 196 9.90 -15.29 -4.37
N TYR A 197 11.05 -15.73 -4.87
CA TYR A 197 11.13 -16.73 -5.94
C TYR A 197 10.50 -18.05 -5.51
N THR A 198 10.81 -18.53 -4.31
CA THR A 198 10.21 -19.78 -3.79
C THR A 198 8.69 -19.66 -3.61
N THR A 199 8.20 -18.48 -3.26
CA THR A 199 6.76 -18.27 -2.98
C THR A 199 5.95 -18.12 -4.24
N TYR A 200 6.43 -17.36 -5.23
CA TYR A 200 5.64 -17.00 -6.41
C TYR A 200 6.11 -17.64 -7.72
N VAL A 201 7.40 -17.94 -7.86
CA VAL A 201 7.93 -18.48 -9.12
C VAL A 201 7.97 -20.00 -9.09
N GLU A 202 8.54 -20.61 -8.06
CA GLU A 202 8.61 -22.08 -7.94
C GLU A 202 7.23 -22.73 -7.79
N THR A 203 6.27 -22.01 -7.20
CA THR A 203 4.87 -22.46 -7.09
C THR A 203 4.08 -22.33 -8.39
N GLY A 204 4.66 -21.68 -9.41
CA GLY A 204 4.02 -21.43 -10.71
C GLY A 204 2.99 -20.30 -10.69
N THR A 205 2.99 -19.43 -9.67
CA THR A 205 2.14 -18.22 -9.64
C THR A 205 2.60 -17.21 -10.69
N MET A 206 3.91 -17.10 -10.91
CA MET A 206 4.57 -16.31 -11.95
C MET A 206 5.55 -17.20 -12.72
N GLY A 207 5.74 -16.92 -14.01
CA GLY A 207 6.82 -17.48 -14.81
C GLY A 207 8.17 -16.81 -14.51
N TRP A 208 9.27 -17.48 -14.85
CA TRP A 208 10.61 -16.89 -14.86
C TRP A 208 11.03 -16.57 -16.29
N ALA A 209 11.28 -15.29 -16.58
CA ALA A 209 11.54 -14.77 -17.91
C ALA A 209 13.00 -14.89 -18.37
N ASN A 210 13.92 -15.33 -17.50
CA ASN A 210 15.37 -15.41 -17.77
C ASN A 210 15.97 -14.12 -18.34
N LYS A 211 15.50 -12.95 -17.90
CA LYS A 211 16.06 -11.65 -18.31
C LYS A 211 17.48 -11.47 -17.77
N THR A 212 18.29 -10.73 -18.52
CA THR A 212 19.53 -10.14 -18.03
C THR A 212 19.20 -8.82 -17.32
N ASN A 213 20.11 -8.30 -16.48
CA ASN A 213 19.89 -7.08 -15.68
C ASN A 213 18.74 -7.17 -14.65
N THR A 214 18.81 -8.15 -13.75
CA THR A 214 17.76 -8.38 -12.73
C THR A 214 18.04 -7.74 -11.37
N SER A 215 19.16 -7.06 -11.22
CA SER A 215 19.55 -6.38 -9.97
C SER A 215 19.06 -4.95 -9.96
N ILE A 216 18.72 -4.43 -8.79
CA ILE A 216 18.32 -3.03 -8.62
C ILE A 216 19.56 -2.25 -8.20
N VAL A 217 19.91 -1.20 -8.95
CA VAL A 217 20.98 -0.28 -8.56
C VAL A 217 20.37 0.95 -7.92
N ILE A 218 20.89 1.36 -6.77
CA ILE A 218 20.46 2.53 -6.02
C ILE A 218 21.60 3.53 -5.95
N ASN A 219 21.32 4.77 -6.33
CA ASN A 219 22.19 5.90 -6.07
C ASN A 219 21.76 6.59 -4.78
N ALA A 220 22.56 6.40 -3.73
CA ALA A 220 22.47 7.10 -2.45
C ALA A 220 23.78 7.83 -2.11
N THR A 221 24.50 8.31 -3.14
CA THR A 221 25.70 9.16 -2.99
C THR A 221 25.40 10.46 -2.23
N ASP A 222 24.14 10.89 -2.30
CA ASP A 222 23.54 11.93 -1.48
C ASP A 222 22.41 11.29 -0.66
N PRO A 223 22.56 11.14 0.67
CA PRO A 223 21.63 10.37 1.49
C PRO A 223 20.24 11.01 1.61
N ASP A 224 20.09 12.30 1.30
CA ASP A 224 18.79 12.97 1.31
C ASP A 224 18.09 12.94 -0.06
N TYR A 225 18.79 12.48 -1.11
CA TYR A 225 18.32 12.47 -2.49
C TYR A 225 18.58 11.13 -3.18
N VAL A 226 18.05 10.06 -2.59
CA VAL A 226 18.25 8.67 -3.05
C VAL A 226 17.29 8.30 -4.18
N TYR A 227 17.76 7.58 -5.18
CA TYR A 227 16.91 7.11 -6.29
C TYR A 227 17.43 5.82 -6.92
N VAL A 228 16.55 5.06 -7.58
CA VAL A 228 16.95 3.93 -8.44
C VAL A 228 17.78 4.48 -9.60
N SER A 229 18.90 3.86 -9.94
CA SER A 229 19.67 4.24 -11.13
C SER A 229 19.54 3.19 -12.23
N GLY A 230 19.33 3.67 -13.46
CA GLY A 230 19.13 2.86 -14.65
C GLY A 230 17.78 2.14 -14.69
N ASP A 231 17.78 1.03 -15.42
CA ASP A 231 16.68 0.09 -15.56
C ASP A 231 17.00 -1.26 -14.92
N TYR A 232 15.95 -2.05 -14.70
CA TYR A 232 16.07 -3.44 -14.30
C TYR A 232 14.81 -4.23 -14.67
N TYR A 233 14.98 -5.54 -14.75
CA TYR A 233 13.89 -6.49 -14.90
C TYR A 233 13.73 -7.26 -13.60
N PRO A 234 12.57 -7.24 -12.93
CA PRO A 234 12.30 -8.21 -11.86
C PRO A 234 12.53 -9.66 -12.31
N GLY A 235 12.38 -9.95 -13.61
CA GLY A 235 12.68 -11.25 -14.19
C GLY A 235 11.52 -12.24 -14.12
N THR A 236 10.38 -11.83 -13.57
CA THR A 236 9.13 -12.59 -13.57
C THR A 236 8.28 -12.30 -14.81
N ASP A 237 7.47 -13.26 -15.22
CA ASP A 237 6.49 -13.15 -16.31
C ASP A 237 5.09 -13.49 -15.77
N ASP A 238 4.14 -12.57 -15.91
CA ASP A 238 2.74 -12.79 -15.50
C ASP A 238 1.92 -13.62 -16.51
N GLY A 239 2.52 -13.99 -17.65
CA GLY A 239 1.88 -14.79 -18.70
C GLY A 239 0.82 -14.02 -19.49
N MET A 240 0.69 -12.71 -19.30
CA MET A 240 -0.34 -11.86 -19.92
C MET A 240 0.17 -11.11 -21.17
N ALA A 241 1.18 -11.65 -21.85
CA ALA A 241 1.75 -11.13 -23.11
C ALA A 241 0.66 -10.76 -24.15
N SER A 242 -0.37 -11.58 -24.31
CA SER A 242 -1.47 -11.32 -25.24
C SER A 242 -2.34 -10.11 -24.88
N SER A 243 -2.30 -9.69 -23.62
CA SER A 243 -3.00 -8.50 -23.11
C SER A 243 -2.10 -7.26 -23.07
N GLY A 244 -0.88 -7.35 -23.61
CA GLY A 244 0.10 -6.27 -23.60
C GLY A 244 0.83 -6.10 -22.26
N TYR A 245 0.71 -7.08 -21.36
CA TYR A 245 1.48 -7.24 -20.13
C TYR A 245 2.53 -8.34 -20.33
N GLY A 246 3.12 -8.91 -19.29
CA GLY A 246 4.17 -9.93 -19.40
C GLY A 246 5.32 -9.64 -18.44
N VAL A 247 6.51 -9.48 -19.00
CA VAL A 247 7.70 -9.20 -18.20
C VAL A 247 7.80 -7.71 -17.91
N MET A 248 7.77 -7.34 -16.63
CA MET A 248 7.99 -5.95 -16.23
C MET A 248 9.41 -5.49 -16.56
N HIS A 249 9.50 -4.30 -17.12
CA HIS A 249 10.70 -3.50 -17.29
C HIS A 249 10.53 -2.23 -16.46
N LEU A 250 11.35 -2.09 -15.42
CA LEU A 250 11.25 -1.00 -14.46
C LEU A 250 12.46 -0.08 -14.61
N PHE A 251 12.23 1.22 -14.52
CA PHE A 251 13.31 2.18 -14.70
C PHE A 251 13.09 3.49 -13.95
N SER A 252 14.20 4.11 -13.60
CA SER A 252 14.26 5.34 -12.83
C SER A 252 13.55 6.51 -13.51
N ILE A 253 12.66 7.19 -12.77
CA ILE A 253 12.09 8.47 -13.23
C ILE A 253 13.19 9.54 -13.28
N VAL A 254 14.09 9.57 -12.29
CA VAL A 254 15.17 10.56 -12.21
C VAL A 254 16.12 10.44 -13.40
N ASP A 255 16.64 9.25 -13.70
CA ASP A 255 17.55 9.08 -14.85
C ASP A 255 16.83 9.32 -16.18
N TYR A 256 15.54 9.01 -16.27
CA TYR A 256 14.72 9.33 -17.45
C TYR A 256 14.62 10.84 -17.69
N GLU A 257 14.37 11.65 -16.65
CA GLU A 257 14.33 13.10 -16.76
C GLU A 257 15.71 13.70 -17.06
N ILE A 258 16.78 13.12 -16.50
CA ILE A 258 18.16 13.51 -16.83
C ILE A 258 18.46 13.25 -18.32
N ALA A 259 18.06 12.09 -18.85
CA ALA A 259 18.22 11.75 -20.26
C ALA A 259 17.45 12.71 -21.20
N LYS A 260 16.37 13.34 -20.70
CA LYS A 260 15.59 14.38 -21.41
C LYS A 260 16.18 15.79 -21.29
N GLY A 261 17.29 15.95 -20.58
CA GLY A 261 18.04 17.20 -20.49
C GLY A 261 17.93 17.93 -19.16
N SER A 262 17.23 17.37 -18.16
CA SER A 262 17.29 17.88 -16.79
C SER A 262 18.67 17.60 -16.16
N SER A 263 19.08 18.44 -15.22
CA SER A 263 20.24 18.13 -14.36
C SER A 263 19.78 17.52 -13.04
N LEU A 264 20.62 16.70 -12.41
CA LEU A 264 20.31 16.14 -11.09
C LEU A 264 20.02 17.25 -10.07
N GLU A 265 20.87 18.29 -10.04
CA GLU A 265 20.72 19.43 -9.12
C GLU A 265 19.42 20.22 -9.35
N SER A 266 18.98 20.37 -10.62
CA SER A 266 17.69 20.98 -10.89
C SER A 266 16.53 20.14 -10.37
N LEU A 267 16.60 18.80 -10.52
CA LEU A 267 15.54 17.91 -10.04
C LEU A 267 15.46 17.90 -8.52
N LYS A 268 16.60 17.88 -7.81
CA LYS A 268 16.63 18.01 -6.34
C LYS A 268 15.93 19.28 -5.85
N ALA A 269 16.10 20.39 -6.59
CA ALA A 269 15.53 21.68 -6.24
C ALA A 269 14.05 21.82 -6.62
N SER A 270 13.63 21.32 -7.80
CA SER A 270 12.28 21.51 -8.32
C SER A 270 11.32 20.36 -8.00
N ASN A 271 11.86 19.16 -7.79
CA ASN A 271 11.11 17.91 -7.62
C ASN A 271 11.71 17.02 -6.52
N PRO A 272 11.93 17.54 -5.29
CA PRO A 272 12.47 16.75 -4.19
C PRO A 272 11.61 15.51 -3.86
N GLU A 273 10.32 15.52 -4.20
CA GLU A 273 9.39 14.40 -4.02
C GLU A 273 9.70 13.15 -4.87
N LEU A 274 10.59 13.27 -5.87
CA LEU A 274 11.06 12.13 -6.66
C LEU A 274 12.16 11.32 -5.97
N PHE A 275 12.72 11.85 -4.89
CA PHE A 275 13.84 11.26 -4.18
C PHE A 275 13.42 10.66 -2.84
N GLY A 276 14.09 9.57 -2.48
CA GLY A 276 14.00 8.94 -1.19
C GLY A 276 15.20 9.29 -0.32
N THR A 277 15.41 8.52 0.75
CA THR A 277 16.46 8.79 1.73
C THR A 277 17.24 7.53 2.09
N LEU A 278 18.50 7.71 2.50
CA LEU A 278 19.29 6.75 3.27
C LEU A 278 19.47 7.32 4.68
N LYS A 279 18.74 6.78 5.64
CA LYS A 279 18.80 7.20 7.04
C LYS A 279 18.87 5.98 7.95
N ASP A 280 19.81 5.99 8.90
CA ASP A 280 19.99 4.92 9.89
C ASP A 280 20.12 3.52 9.25
N GLY A 281 20.84 3.46 8.12
CA GLY A 281 21.05 2.23 7.34
C GLY A 281 19.82 1.73 6.57
N ILE A 282 18.73 2.51 6.54
CA ILE A 282 17.51 2.22 5.77
C ILE A 282 17.45 3.11 4.54
N ILE A 283 17.37 2.49 3.37
CA ILE A 283 17.06 3.14 2.10
C ILE A 283 15.54 3.08 1.90
N SER A 284 14.92 4.20 1.58
CA SER A 284 13.51 4.29 1.21
C SER A 284 13.33 4.98 -0.15
N LEU A 285 12.18 4.77 -0.78
CA LEU A 285 11.77 5.50 -1.98
C LEU A 285 10.43 6.21 -1.74
N PRO A 286 10.16 7.34 -2.42
CA PRO A 286 8.87 8.00 -2.35
C PRO A 286 7.82 7.21 -3.13
N GLN A 287 6.54 7.57 -3.02
CA GLN A 287 5.43 6.81 -3.60
C GLN A 287 5.53 6.58 -5.12
N MET A 288 6.11 7.51 -5.89
CA MET A 288 6.15 7.45 -7.35
C MET A 288 7.56 7.76 -7.85
N SER A 289 8.45 6.77 -7.81
CA SER A 289 9.87 6.95 -8.15
C SER A 289 10.36 6.11 -9.34
N VAL A 290 9.55 5.16 -9.81
CA VAL A 290 9.92 4.18 -10.84
C VAL A 290 8.82 4.07 -11.90
N TYR A 291 9.20 4.19 -13.17
CA TYR A 291 8.35 3.91 -14.31
C TYR A 291 8.28 2.42 -14.60
N VAL A 292 7.17 2.00 -15.22
CA VAL A 292 6.96 0.63 -15.70
C VAL A 292 6.64 0.60 -17.19
N ASN A 293 7.20 -0.40 -17.86
CA ASN A 293 6.84 -0.86 -19.18
C ASN A 293 6.84 -2.40 -19.22
N PHE A 294 6.36 -2.99 -20.31
CA PHE A 294 6.28 -4.44 -20.53
C PHE A 294 6.97 -4.88 -21.83
N ASP A 295 7.77 -3.98 -22.39
CA ASP A 295 8.71 -4.25 -23.49
C ASP A 295 10.09 -3.69 -23.14
N ASP A 296 11.08 -3.97 -24.00
CA ASP A 296 12.47 -3.60 -23.74
C ASP A 296 12.76 -2.10 -23.99
N SER A 297 11.75 -1.28 -24.30
CA SER A 297 11.92 0.16 -24.46
C SER A 297 11.75 0.91 -23.14
N MET A 298 12.36 2.08 -23.07
CA MET A 298 12.25 3.00 -21.93
C MET A 298 11.08 3.99 -22.06
N GLU A 299 10.06 3.65 -22.86
CA GLU A 299 8.87 4.49 -22.98
C GLU A 299 7.92 4.22 -21.82
N PRO A 300 7.64 5.19 -20.94
CA PRO A 300 6.80 4.96 -19.78
C PRO A 300 5.36 4.61 -20.16
N ARG A 301 4.87 3.45 -19.70
CA ARG A 301 3.43 3.13 -19.75
C ARG A 301 2.67 3.55 -18.52
N GLY A 302 3.38 3.72 -17.41
CA GLY A 302 2.85 4.13 -16.12
C GLY A 302 3.97 4.15 -15.09
N TYR A 303 3.60 4.21 -13.82
CA TYR A 303 4.50 4.10 -12.68
C TYR A 303 4.05 2.96 -11.78
N VAL A 304 4.98 2.44 -10.98
CA VAL A 304 4.66 1.55 -9.87
C VAL A 304 4.52 2.35 -8.58
N ASP A 305 3.59 1.94 -7.72
CA ASP A 305 3.45 2.52 -6.39
C ASP A 305 4.54 1.93 -5.47
N THR A 306 5.51 2.76 -5.13
CA THR A 306 6.65 2.44 -4.26
C THR A 306 6.43 2.91 -2.82
N GLN A 307 5.22 3.27 -2.40
CA GLN A 307 4.94 3.64 -1.01
C GLN A 307 5.19 2.46 -0.07
N GLY A 308 6.14 2.62 0.83
CA GLY A 308 6.56 1.58 1.77
C GLY A 308 7.75 0.75 1.29
N TRP A 309 8.14 0.86 0.01
CA TRP A 309 9.34 0.20 -0.52
C TRP A 309 10.57 0.62 0.29
N ALA A 310 11.35 -0.37 0.75
CA ALA A 310 12.53 -0.08 1.56
C ALA A 310 13.58 -1.20 1.51
N ILE A 311 14.83 -0.83 1.82
CA ILE A 311 15.95 -1.76 2.03
C ILE A 311 16.63 -1.43 3.36
N ALA A 312 16.83 -2.45 4.20
CA ALA A 312 17.74 -2.35 5.33
C ALA A 312 19.12 -2.86 4.90
N LEU A 313 20.13 -1.99 4.94
CA LEU A 313 21.53 -2.38 4.68
C LEU A 313 22.00 -3.41 5.72
N PRO A 314 23.03 -4.23 5.41
CA PRO A 314 23.48 -5.29 6.31
C PRO A 314 23.75 -4.81 7.73
N GLY A 315 23.18 -5.50 8.72
CA GLY A 315 23.26 -5.14 10.14
C GLY A 315 22.14 -4.21 10.65
N ASN A 316 21.25 -3.74 9.78
CA ASN A 316 20.08 -2.93 10.14
C ASN A 316 18.80 -3.75 10.00
N ALA A 317 17.75 -3.33 10.70
CA ALA A 317 16.43 -3.95 10.65
C ALA A 317 15.37 -2.88 10.35
N PHE A 318 14.26 -3.28 9.71
CA PHE A 318 13.09 -2.42 9.66
C PHE A 318 12.48 -2.38 11.06
N THR A 319 12.55 -1.23 11.71
CA THR A 319 11.94 -1.01 13.02
C THR A 319 10.64 -0.23 12.88
N ASP A 320 9.58 -0.73 13.50
CA ASP A 320 8.28 -0.09 13.61
C ASP A 320 8.14 0.57 14.99
N TYR A 321 8.69 1.78 15.10
CA TYR A 321 8.48 2.65 16.27
C TYR A 321 7.27 3.58 16.12
N SER A 322 6.35 3.25 15.19
CA SER A 322 5.20 4.11 14.92
C SER A 322 4.24 4.17 16.10
N SER A 323 3.45 5.24 16.15
CA SER A 323 2.34 5.35 17.09
C SER A 323 1.16 6.07 16.43
N SER A 324 -0.04 5.77 16.89
CA SER A 324 -1.23 6.50 16.48
C SER A 324 -2.26 6.54 17.60
N PHE A 325 -3.16 7.52 17.52
CA PHE A 325 -4.30 7.64 18.41
C PHE A 325 -5.59 7.69 17.62
N THR A 326 -6.60 6.94 18.04
CA THR A 326 -7.96 7.04 17.52
C THR A 326 -8.89 7.49 18.63
N TYR A 327 -9.44 8.70 18.53
CA TYR A 327 -10.48 9.18 19.42
C TYR A 327 -11.77 8.37 19.23
N THR A 328 -12.32 7.85 20.33
CA THR A 328 -13.51 6.98 20.32
C THR A 328 -14.74 7.63 20.97
N GLY A 329 -14.55 8.73 21.71
CA GLY A 329 -15.65 9.50 22.29
C GLY A 329 -15.31 10.07 23.66
N LYS A 330 -16.29 10.69 24.29
CA LYS A 330 -16.17 11.24 25.64
C LYS A 330 -16.72 10.26 26.67
N PHE A 331 -16.03 10.13 27.80
CA PHE A 331 -16.55 9.53 29.02
C PHE A 331 -16.74 10.59 30.11
N THR A 332 -17.85 10.51 30.84
CA THR A 332 -18.07 11.33 32.04
C THR A 332 -18.25 10.38 33.22
N ASP A 333 -17.43 10.52 34.27
CA ASP A 333 -17.55 9.69 35.45
C ASP A 333 -18.73 10.10 36.35
N VAL A 334 -18.96 9.31 37.40
CA VAL A 334 -20.06 9.55 38.37
C VAL A 334 -19.90 10.85 39.17
N ALA A 335 -18.69 11.42 39.21
CA ALA A 335 -18.39 12.70 39.85
C ALA A 335 -18.53 13.89 38.87
N GLY A 336 -18.80 13.63 37.59
CA GLY A 336 -18.94 14.64 36.55
C GLY A 336 -17.62 15.04 35.88
N ASN A 337 -16.51 14.35 36.15
CA ASN A 337 -15.25 14.62 35.44
C ASN A 337 -15.33 14.06 34.03
N ASN A 338 -14.83 14.82 33.06
CA ASN A 338 -14.85 14.44 31.66
C ASN A 338 -13.50 13.94 31.18
N TYR A 339 -13.55 12.99 30.28
CA TYR A 339 -12.38 12.35 29.69
C TYR A 339 -12.60 12.14 28.20
N ALA A 340 -11.54 12.23 27.41
CA ALA A 340 -11.51 11.69 26.07
C ALA A 340 -11.04 10.24 26.12
N ASP A 341 -11.85 9.35 25.56
CA ASP A 341 -11.54 7.94 25.36
C ASP A 341 -10.99 7.76 23.95
N GLY A 342 -9.93 6.98 23.83
CA GLY A 342 -9.42 6.56 22.54
C GLY A 342 -8.54 5.34 22.64
N ASN A 343 -8.04 4.89 21.50
CA ASN A 343 -7.11 3.78 21.43
C ASN A 343 -5.76 4.28 20.94
N ILE A 344 -4.70 3.96 21.68
CA ILE A 344 -3.32 4.08 21.21
C ILE A 344 -2.92 2.77 20.54
N THR A 345 -2.35 2.89 19.34
CA THR A 345 -1.67 1.77 18.67
C THR A 345 -0.18 2.09 18.62
N LEU A 346 0.64 1.15 19.08
CA LEU A 346 2.09 1.21 19.03
C LEU A 346 2.60 0.20 18.00
N GLY A 347 3.66 0.59 17.29
CA GLY A 347 4.38 -0.27 16.39
C GLY A 347 5.10 -1.40 17.13
N ALA A 348 5.45 -2.45 16.39
CA ALA A 348 5.96 -3.71 16.96
C ALA A 348 7.25 -3.55 17.78
N ASP A 349 8.08 -2.55 17.46
CA ASP A 349 9.38 -2.35 18.09
C ASP A 349 9.36 -1.30 19.21
N VAL A 350 8.20 -0.70 19.50
CA VAL A 350 8.06 0.24 20.63
C VAL A 350 8.13 -0.51 21.95
N ALA A 351 9.22 -0.32 22.71
CA ALA A 351 9.36 -0.91 24.04
C ALA A 351 8.47 -0.20 25.09
N ASN A 352 8.40 1.12 25.00
CA ASN A 352 7.47 1.93 25.79
C ASN A 352 7.16 3.24 25.07
N ALA A 353 6.05 3.87 25.43
CA ALA A 353 5.66 5.19 24.95
C ALA A 353 5.16 6.06 26.10
N LYS A 354 5.27 7.38 25.92
CA LYS A 354 4.66 8.39 26.78
C LYS A 354 3.64 9.18 25.97
N TYR A 355 2.50 9.48 26.57
CA TYR A 355 1.45 10.26 25.91
C TYR A 355 0.89 11.37 26.80
N ILE A 356 0.45 12.44 26.14
CA ILE A 356 -0.20 13.59 26.76
C ILE A 356 -1.20 14.23 25.77
N VAL A 357 -2.21 14.91 26.31
CA VAL A 357 -3.12 15.75 25.50
C VAL A 357 -2.72 17.21 25.66
N ALA A 358 -2.45 17.87 24.54
CA ALA A 358 -2.20 19.30 24.44
C ALA A 358 -3.46 20.04 23.98
N MET A 359 -3.63 21.28 24.42
CA MET A 359 -4.72 22.17 24.00
C MET A 359 -4.42 22.80 22.63
N ASP A 360 -5.46 23.29 21.94
CA ASP A 360 -5.27 24.02 20.68
C ASP A 360 -4.37 25.25 20.88
N GLY A 361 -3.31 25.34 20.07
CA GLY A 361 -2.31 26.41 20.15
C GLY A 361 -1.07 26.09 20.99
N ASP A 362 -1.03 24.96 21.70
CA ASP A 362 0.19 24.50 22.38
C ASP A 362 1.31 24.14 21.37
N ASP A 363 2.55 24.38 21.75
CA ASP A 363 3.72 24.01 20.95
C ASP A 363 4.02 22.51 21.11
N VAL A 364 3.55 21.74 20.13
CA VAL A 364 3.70 20.28 20.08
C VAL A 364 5.16 19.86 20.17
N GLN A 365 6.08 20.57 19.51
CA GLN A 365 7.49 20.17 19.50
C GLN A 365 8.13 20.44 20.86
N ALA A 366 7.85 21.58 21.48
CA ALA A 366 8.34 21.87 22.84
C ALA A 366 7.82 20.85 23.87
N ILE A 367 6.59 20.36 23.71
CA ILE A 367 6.04 19.28 24.56
C ILE A 367 6.80 17.97 24.33
N ILE A 368 7.06 17.59 23.08
CA ILE A 368 7.82 16.38 22.75
C ILE A 368 9.22 16.47 23.38
N ASP A 369 9.94 17.56 23.16
CA ASP A 369 11.29 17.76 23.72
C ASP A 369 11.27 17.70 25.26
N GLY A 370 10.25 18.30 25.88
CA GLY A 370 10.06 18.26 27.33
C GLY A 370 9.73 16.87 27.89
N ILE A 371 9.04 16.02 27.12
CA ILE A 371 8.79 14.61 27.51
C ILE A 371 10.10 13.80 27.49
N VAL A 372 10.97 14.10 26.52
CA VAL A 372 12.26 13.42 26.32
C VAL A 372 13.26 13.83 27.39
N ASP A 373 13.37 15.12 27.72
CA ASP A 373 14.29 15.61 28.75
C ASP A 373 13.75 15.46 30.19
N GLY A 374 12.47 15.08 30.32
CA GLY A 374 11.80 14.84 31.60
C GLY A 374 11.24 16.09 32.28
N SER A 375 11.24 17.25 31.63
CA SER A 375 10.65 18.50 32.13
C SER A 375 9.12 18.54 32.01
N VAL A 376 8.52 17.72 31.14
CA VAL A 376 7.08 17.54 30.99
C VAL A 376 6.67 16.14 31.47
N GLU A 377 5.84 16.10 32.50
CA GLU A 377 5.23 14.86 32.99
C GLU A 377 4.19 14.34 31.99
N ALA A 378 4.31 13.07 31.59
CA ALA A 378 3.43 12.41 30.64
C ALA A 378 3.10 10.99 31.10
N THR A 379 1.99 10.42 30.62
CA THR A 379 1.55 9.09 31.05
C THR A 379 2.25 8.01 30.24
N GLY A 380 2.82 7.01 30.91
CA GLY A 380 3.50 5.87 30.26
C GLY A 380 2.53 4.77 29.83
N ILE A 381 2.86 4.11 28.71
CA ILE A 381 2.17 2.92 28.19
C ILE A 381 3.19 1.99 27.54
N THR A 382 3.02 0.67 27.68
CA THR A 382 3.97 -0.34 27.16
C THR A 382 3.34 -1.27 26.12
N GLU A 383 2.03 -1.17 25.89
CA GLU A 383 1.31 -1.98 24.90
C GLU A 383 0.16 -1.17 24.29
N SER A 384 -0.23 -1.50 23.06
CA SER A 384 -1.41 -0.91 22.42
C SER A 384 -2.65 -1.12 23.27
N GLY A 385 -3.50 -0.11 23.39
CA GLY A 385 -4.67 -0.22 24.26
C GLY A 385 -5.56 1.01 24.33
N SER A 386 -6.70 0.82 24.97
CA SER A 386 -7.61 1.91 25.28
C SER A 386 -7.04 2.80 26.37
N VAL A 387 -7.00 4.09 26.09
CA VAL A 387 -6.57 5.13 27.03
C VAL A 387 -7.72 6.08 27.32
N ARG A 388 -7.68 6.63 28.53
CA ARG A 388 -8.63 7.63 29.00
C ARG A 388 -7.85 8.82 29.54
N VAL A 389 -8.06 9.98 28.93
CA VAL A 389 -7.31 11.21 29.25
C VAL A 389 -8.27 12.29 29.75
N PRO A 390 -7.99 12.95 30.90
CA PRO A 390 -8.86 13.99 31.44
C PRO A 390 -8.98 15.19 30.49
N ILE A 391 -10.19 15.76 30.39
CA ILE A 391 -10.48 16.95 29.59
C ILE A 391 -11.38 17.90 30.39
N THR A 392 -11.04 19.19 30.44
CA THR A 392 -11.74 20.18 31.29
C THR A 392 -12.66 21.13 30.52
N GLU A 393 -12.43 21.34 29.22
CA GLU A 393 -13.26 22.22 28.39
C GLU A 393 -13.59 21.62 27.02
N SER A 394 -14.68 22.10 26.41
CA SER A 394 -14.96 21.80 25.00
C SER A 394 -13.89 22.48 24.14
N GLY A 395 -13.42 21.80 23.10
CA GLY A 395 -12.43 22.38 22.23
C GLY A 395 -11.70 21.33 21.40
N LYS A 396 -10.72 21.85 20.65
CA LYS A 396 -9.80 21.07 19.86
C LYS A 396 -8.58 20.74 20.70
N TYR A 397 -8.15 19.49 20.62
CA TYR A 397 -7.04 18.93 21.38
C TYR A 397 -6.12 18.16 20.45
N THR A 398 -4.87 17.95 20.87
CA THR A 398 -3.91 17.12 20.16
C THR A 398 -3.35 16.07 21.10
N MET A 399 -3.56 14.79 20.76
CA MET A 399 -2.88 13.68 21.43
C MET A 399 -1.47 13.61 20.90
N ILE A 400 -0.49 13.76 21.78
CA ILE A 400 0.94 13.61 21.49
C ILE A 400 1.39 12.29 22.11
N ILE A 401 2.04 11.45 21.32
CA ILE A 401 2.65 10.19 21.76
C ILE A 401 4.13 10.23 21.36
N VAL A 402 5.01 9.87 22.27
CA VAL A 402 6.46 9.75 22.07
C VAL A 402 6.84 8.30 22.34
N THR A 403 7.51 7.64 21.40
CA THR A 403 7.89 6.23 21.48
C THR A 403 9.38 6.09 21.77
N PHE A 404 9.73 5.05 22.54
CA PHE A 404 11.08 4.77 23.02
C PHE A 404 11.46 3.31 22.78
N ASP A 405 12.75 3.07 22.55
CA ASP A 405 13.34 1.72 22.52
C ASP A 405 13.57 1.15 23.93
N GLU A 406 14.12 -0.07 23.99
CA GLU A 406 14.45 -0.75 25.26
C GLU A 406 15.53 -0.03 26.08
N GLU A 407 16.37 0.78 25.43
CA GLU A 407 17.44 1.57 26.05
C GLU A 407 16.92 2.90 26.62
N GLY A 408 15.68 3.27 26.30
CA GLY A 408 15.03 4.51 26.72
C GLY A 408 15.34 5.70 25.81
N ASN A 409 15.90 5.48 24.61
CA ASN A 409 16.09 6.54 23.63
C ASN A 409 14.78 6.79 22.87
N MET A 410 14.49 8.07 22.58
CA MET A 410 13.33 8.42 21.75
C MET A 410 13.55 7.93 20.31
N GLN A 411 12.57 7.21 19.77
CA GLN A 411 12.61 6.66 18.41
C GLN A 411 11.55 7.27 17.48
N GLY A 412 10.47 7.83 18.03
CA GLY A 412 9.40 8.40 17.22
C GLY A 412 8.41 9.24 18.01
N SER A 413 7.52 9.90 17.28
CA SER A 413 6.37 10.59 17.86
C SER A 413 5.21 10.67 16.88
N SER A 414 3.99 10.87 17.41
CA SER A 414 2.80 11.14 16.61
C SER A 414 1.93 12.19 17.29
N ALA A 415 1.34 13.08 16.49
CA ALA A 415 0.40 14.10 16.96
C ALA A 415 -0.93 13.93 16.22
N THR A 416 -2.00 13.60 16.96
CA THR A 416 -3.35 13.42 16.38
C THR A 416 -4.31 14.44 16.99
N THR A 417 -4.83 15.33 16.15
CA THR A 417 -5.86 16.28 16.55
C THR A 417 -7.25 15.65 16.62
N PHE A 418 -8.01 16.00 17.65
CA PHE A 418 -9.41 15.62 17.82
C PHE A 418 -10.22 16.73 18.50
N GLU A 419 -11.54 16.72 18.33
CA GLU A 419 -12.44 17.69 18.98
C GLU A 419 -13.29 17.00 20.04
N VAL A 420 -13.40 17.65 21.20
CA VAL A 420 -14.23 17.22 22.32
C VAL A 420 -15.29 18.27 22.59
N SER A 421 -16.55 17.83 22.69
CA SER A 421 -17.62 18.67 23.23
C SER A 421 -18.03 18.15 24.61
N LEU A 422 -17.87 19.02 25.61
CA LEU A 422 -18.31 18.77 26.99
C LEU A 422 -19.80 19.03 27.20
N ASP A 423 -20.50 19.61 26.22
CA ASP A 423 -21.95 19.77 26.30
C ASP A 423 -22.59 18.40 26.58
N SER A 424 -23.38 18.33 27.64
CA SER A 424 -24.08 17.11 28.10
C SER A 424 -25.29 16.76 27.22
N SER A 425 -25.25 17.10 25.93
CA SER A 425 -26.36 17.06 24.98
C SER A 425 -26.14 16.05 23.85
N ALA A 426 -25.38 14.97 24.09
CA ALA A 426 -25.34 13.87 23.14
C ALA A 426 -26.78 13.40 22.87
N SER A 427 -27.25 13.55 21.63
CA SER A 427 -28.64 13.30 21.29
C SER A 427 -29.02 11.84 21.58
N ASN A 428 -30.08 11.66 22.35
CA ASN A 428 -30.65 10.34 22.65
C ASN A 428 -31.78 10.06 21.65
N TRP A 429 -31.38 9.70 20.43
CA TRP A 429 -32.32 9.43 19.35
C TRP A 429 -33.15 8.18 19.62
N GLN A 430 -34.47 8.34 19.71
CA GLN A 430 -35.41 7.22 19.79
C GLN A 430 -36.34 7.23 18.58
N PRO A 431 -36.59 6.07 17.96
CA PRO A 431 -37.50 5.98 16.82
C PRO A 431 -38.93 6.29 17.30
N ILE A 432 -39.63 7.12 16.55
CA ILE A 432 -41.01 7.52 16.86
C ILE A 432 -42.01 7.06 15.79
N TYR A 433 -41.64 7.14 14.51
CA TYR A 433 -42.51 6.77 13.40
C TYR A 433 -41.72 6.12 12.25
N THR A 434 -42.35 5.17 11.57
CA THR A 434 -41.99 4.84 10.19
C THR A 434 -42.92 5.59 9.24
N GLY A 435 -42.42 5.94 8.06
CA GLY A 435 -43.20 6.67 7.07
C GLY A 435 -42.55 6.63 5.70
N THR A 436 -43.12 7.38 4.77
CA THR A 436 -42.65 7.46 3.39
C THR A 436 -42.07 8.85 3.15
N PHE A 437 -40.77 8.90 2.83
CA PHE A 437 -40.13 10.12 2.34
C PHE A 437 -40.31 10.22 0.83
N THR A 438 -40.67 11.40 0.32
CA THR A 438 -40.87 11.69 -1.10
C THR A 438 -40.11 12.96 -1.47
N HIS A 439 -39.13 12.83 -2.36
CA HIS A 439 -38.36 13.94 -2.88
C HIS A 439 -39.12 14.68 -4.00
N ASN A 440 -38.79 15.95 -4.18
CA ASN A 440 -39.18 16.74 -5.36
C ASN A 440 -40.70 16.82 -5.66
N VAL A 441 -41.55 16.84 -4.64
CA VAL A 441 -43.02 16.89 -4.75
C VAL A 441 -43.50 18.11 -5.53
N GLU A 442 -42.93 19.28 -5.25
CA GLU A 442 -43.21 20.52 -5.99
C GLU A 442 -41.90 21.31 -6.16
N PRO A 443 -41.32 21.39 -7.37
CA PRO A 443 -40.18 22.26 -7.64
C PRO A 443 -40.48 23.72 -7.25
N ALA A 444 -39.59 24.32 -6.46
CA ALA A 444 -39.83 25.62 -5.81
C ALA A 444 -38.52 26.36 -5.51
N PHE A 445 -38.61 27.64 -5.15
CA PHE A 445 -37.52 28.49 -4.65
C PHE A 445 -36.41 28.87 -5.66
N ILE A 446 -35.99 27.96 -6.54
CA ILE A 446 -34.93 28.21 -7.52
C ILE A 446 -35.50 28.18 -8.93
N THR A 447 -35.17 29.17 -9.77
CA THR A 447 -35.60 29.22 -11.16
C THR A 447 -34.43 29.43 -12.12
N TYR A 448 -34.56 28.94 -13.34
CA TYR A 448 -33.72 29.38 -14.45
C TYR A 448 -34.01 30.85 -14.81
N SER A 449 -33.15 31.41 -15.66
CA SER A 449 -33.32 32.76 -16.22
C SER A 449 -34.60 32.92 -17.08
N ASP A 450 -35.17 31.82 -17.57
CA ASP A 450 -36.45 31.79 -18.30
C ASP A 450 -37.68 31.66 -17.38
N GLY A 451 -37.47 31.66 -16.05
CA GLY A 451 -38.53 31.59 -15.04
C GLY A 451 -39.02 30.17 -14.72
N SER A 452 -38.54 29.14 -15.43
CA SER A 452 -38.87 27.74 -15.09
C SER A 452 -38.16 27.29 -13.81
N TYR A 453 -38.82 26.46 -12.99
CA TYR A 453 -38.26 26.00 -11.71
C TYR A 453 -37.15 24.96 -11.88
N VAL A 454 -36.21 24.98 -10.94
CA VAL A 454 -35.16 23.98 -10.78
C VAL A 454 -35.47 23.17 -9.52
N GLY A 455 -35.92 21.93 -9.70
CA GLY A 455 -36.21 21.00 -8.61
C GLY A 455 -34.96 20.45 -7.91
N ASN A 456 -35.11 19.32 -7.23
CA ASN A 456 -33.99 18.58 -6.65
C ASN A 456 -32.95 18.20 -7.74
N PRO A 457 -31.69 18.67 -7.66
CA PRO A 457 -30.69 18.51 -8.71
C PRO A 457 -30.16 17.07 -8.84
N ILE A 458 -30.41 16.22 -7.85
CA ILE A 458 -29.98 14.81 -7.82
C ILE A 458 -31.15 13.83 -7.98
N ILE A 459 -32.35 14.30 -8.35
CA ILE A 459 -33.55 13.46 -8.43
C ILE A 459 -33.40 12.23 -9.33
N GLY A 460 -32.61 12.34 -10.42
CA GLY A 460 -32.31 11.22 -11.32
C GLY A 460 -31.23 10.24 -10.82
N GLN A 461 -30.65 10.49 -9.63
CA GLN A 461 -29.56 9.70 -9.04
C GLN A 461 -29.96 9.05 -7.71
N ILE A 462 -31.17 9.32 -7.21
CA ILE A 462 -31.67 8.85 -5.92
C ILE A 462 -33.02 8.15 -6.12
N THR A 463 -33.44 7.37 -5.13
CA THR A 463 -34.81 6.87 -5.08
C THR A 463 -35.75 8.01 -4.68
N GLU A 464 -36.67 8.37 -5.58
CA GLU A 464 -37.59 9.50 -5.37
C GLU A 464 -38.53 9.29 -4.17
N GLN A 465 -38.97 8.06 -3.91
CA GLN A 465 -39.85 7.72 -2.81
C GLN A 465 -39.44 6.41 -2.12
N TYR A 466 -39.29 6.43 -0.79
CA TYR A 466 -38.90 5.25 0.00
C TYR A 466 -39.40 5.30 1.44
N SER A 467 -39.46 4.13 2.08
CA SER A 467 -39.77 4.02 3.50
C SER A 467 -38.54 4.32 4.35
N THR A 468 -38.73 5.06 5.44
CA THR A 468 -37.67 5.47 6.37
C THR A 468 -38.23 5.69 7.78
N THR A 469 -37.34 5.92 8.76
CA THR A 469 -37.69 6.08 10.17
C THR A 469 -37.38 7.48 10.65
N MET A 470 -38.34 8.09 11.35
CA MET A 470 -38.16 9.33 12.08
C MET A 470 -37.80 9.04 13.53
N TYR A 471 -36.81 9.77 14.03
CA TYR A 471 -36.32 9.73 15.41
C TYR A 471 -36.52 11.10 16.06
N GLN A 472 -36.72 11.10 17.37
CA GLN A 472 -36.72 12.30 18.21
C GLN A 472 -35.64 12.16 19.27
N ASP A 473 -34.94 13.25 19.53
CA ASP A 473 -33.96 13.32 20.62
C ASP A 473 -34.71 13.41 21.96
N GLN A 474 -34.53 12.43 22.84
CA GLN A 474 -35.12 12.46 24.18
C GLN A 474 -34.51 13.53 25.08
N ASN A 475 -33.27 13.95 24.81
CA ASN A 475 -32.60 15.00 25.56
C ASN A 475 -33.02 16.39 25.06
N ASN A 476 -33.50 16.50 23.82
CA ASN A 476 -34.07 17.71 23.26
C ASN A 476 -35.27 17.41 22.33
N PRO A 477 -36.51 17.41 22.86
CA PRO A 477 -37.70 17.03 22.10
C PRO A 477 -38.05 17.93 20.90
N SER A 478 -37.41 19.10 20.73
CA SER A 478 -37.56 19.89 19.51
C SER A 478 -36.69 19.37 18.36
N LYS A 479 -35.72 18.48 18.62
CA LYS A 479 -34.82 17.92 17.62
C LYS A 479 -35.32 16.58 17.10
N TYR A 480 -35.28 16.45 15.77
CA TYR A 480 -35.72 15.27 15.03
C TYR A 480 -34.67 14.90 13.98
N LYS A 481 -34.63 13.62 13.60
CA LYS A 481 -33.95 13.18 12.37
C LYS A 481 -34.77 12.17 11.60
N ILE A 482 -34.57 12.10 10.28
CA ILE A 482 -35.08 11.03 9.41
C ILE A 482 -33.90 10.24 8.87
N GLU A 483 -33.92 8.92 9.02
CA GLU A 483 -32.82 8.02 8.63
C GLU A 483 -33.34 6.63 8.20
N PRO A 484 -32.86 6.10 7.06
CA PRO A 484 -31.94 6.73 6.10
C PRO A 484 -32.59 7.89 5.34
N TRP A 485 -31.80 8.85 4.86
CA TRP A 485 -32.23 9.96 4.01
C TRP A 485 -31.23 10.20 2.87
N ILE A 486 -31.69 10.13 1.62
CA ILE A 486 -30.91 10.21 0.35
C ILE A 486 -29.92 9.03 0.15
N ALA A 487 -29.14 8.68 1.16
CA ALA A 487 -28.16 7.60 1.13
C ALA A 487 -28.09 6.88 2.48
N ASP A 488 -27.61 5.63 2.44
CA ASP A 488 -27.38 4.84 3.66
C ASP A 488 -26.35 5.54 4.55
N GLY A 489 -26.66 5.66 5.85
CA GLY A 489 -25.83 6.38 6.83
C GLY A 489 -25.92 7.90 6.78
N GLN A 490 -26.82 8.47 5.97
CA GLN A 490 -27.16 9.90 5.99
C GLN A 490 -28.52 10.13 6.65
N SER A 491 -28.66 11.27 7.32
CA SER A 491 -29.89 11.65 8.04
C SER A 491 -30.28 13.10 7.80
N LEU A 492 -31.57 13.36 7.55
CA LEU A 492 -32.11 14.72 7.57
C LEU A 492 -32.37 15.11 9.03
N THR A 493 -31.52 15.97 9.60
CA THR A 493 -31.72 16.51 10.95
C THR A 493 -32.42 17.86 10.88
N PHE A 494 -33.43 18.07 11.73
CA PHE A 494 -34.20 19.31 11.78
C PHE A 494 -34.72 19.61 13.18
N GLU A 495 -35.07 20.86 13.40
CA GLU A 495 -35.79 21.30 14.60
C GLU A 495 -37.24 21.63 14.25
N MET A 496 -38.14 21.34 15.17
CA MET A 496 -39.56 21.70 15.07
C MET A 496 -40.01 22.38 16.35
N ASP A 497 -40.60 23.57 16.21
CA ASP A 497 -41.13 24.32 17.33
C ASP A 497 -42.51 23.82 17.79
N ALA A 498 -43.05 24.43 18.85
CA ALA A 498 -44.36 24.09 19.42
C ALA A 498 -45.54 24.34 18.46
N GLN A 499 -45.29 25.12 17.42
CA GLN A 499 -46.23 25.52 16.40
C GLN A 499 -46.19 24.56 15.21
N GLY A 500 -45.14 23.75 15.07
CA GLY A 500 -44.95 22.87 13.93
C GLY A 500 -44.21 23.53 12.77
N LYS A 501 -43.57 24.69 12.99
CA LYS A 501 -42.60 25.26 12.05
C LYS A 501 -41.32 24.44 12.14
N ILE A 502 -40.78 24.10 10.98
CA ILE A 502 -39.56 23.28 10.87
C ILE A 502 -38.41 24.16 10.37
N THR A 503 -37.22 23.97 10.93
CA THR A 503 -35.99 24.62 10.47
C THR A 503 -34.85 23.60 10.38
N PHE A 504 -34.02 23.75 9.35
CA PHE A 504 -32.81 22.96 9.15
C PHE A 504 -31.86 23.70 8.22
N LYS A 505 -30.56 23.43 8.34
CA LYS A 505 -29.52 24.05 7.52
C LYS A 505 -28.27 23.17 7.54
N ASP A 506 -27.44 23.29 6.52
CA ASP A 506 -26.11 22.67 6.44
C ASP A 506 -26.16 21.13 6.58
N VAL A 507 -27.27 20.51 6.17
CA VAL A 507 -27.45 19.06 6.20
C VAL A 507 -26.75 18.46 4.99
N ASN A 508 -25.76 17.59 5.23
CA ASN A 508 -24.98 16.93 4.19
C ASN A 508 -25.83 15.87 3.45
N THR A 509 -25.86 15.94 2.12
CA THR A 509 -26.62 14.99 1.28
C THR A 509 -25.86 13.69 0.98
N GLY A 510 -24.56 13.64 1.27
CA GLY A 510 -23.66 12.57 0.83
C GLY A 510 -23.22 12.67 -0.64
N PHE A 511 -23.59 13.74 -1.34
CA PHE A 511 -23.13 14.07 -2.68
C PHE A 511 -22.15 15.24 -2.65
N SER A 512 -21.19 15.24 -3.57
CA SER A 512 -20.21 16.32 -3.71
C SER A 512 -19.98 16.66 -5.18
N HIS A 513 -19.74 17.94 -5.44
CA HIS A 513 -19.27 18.45 -6.71
C HIS A 513 -17.75 18.34 -6.78
N GLN A 514 -17.21 17.82 -7.90
CA GLN A 514 -15.77 17.60 -8.06
C GLN A 514 -14.92 18.86 -7.81
N GLN A 515 -15.42 20.02 -8.24
CA GLN A 515 -14.70 21.29 -8.11
C GLN A 515 -15.12 22.13 -6.89
N TYR A 516 -16.38 21.99 -6.45
CA TYR A 516 -16.98 22.95 -5.52
C TYR A 516 -17.35 22.32 -4.16
N GLY A 517 -17.03 21.05 -3.94
CA GLY A 517 -17.18 20.40 -2.63
C GLY A 517 -18.58 19.91 -2.34
N THR A 518 -18.88 19.76 -1.05
CA THR A 518 -20.08 19.06 -0.54
C THR A 518 -21.38 19.78 -0.91
N LEU A 519 -22.38 18.99 -1.32
CA LEU A 519 -23.75 19.42 -1.54
C LEU A 519 -24.52 19.36 -0.22
N TYR A 520 -25.01 20.51 0.22
CA TYR A 520 -25.83 20.66 1.42
C TYR A 520 -27.28 20.98 1.06
N VAL A 521 -28.16 20.77 2.03
CA VAL A 521 -29.52 21.33 2.01
C VAL A 521 -29.82 22.16 3.24
N GLY A 522 -30.78 23.06 3.09
CA GLY A 522 -31.38 23.81 4.18
C GLY A 522 -32.79 24.28 3.85
N ASP A 523 -33.48 24.73 4.87
CA ASP A 523 -34.81 25.33 4.76
C ASP A 523 -34.73 26.67 4.00
N ALA A 524 -35.63 26.87 3.04
CA ALA A 524 -35.61 28.04 2.16
C ALA A 524 -35.73 29.38 2.92
N ALA A 525 -36.60 29.46 3.93
CA ALA A 525 -36.78 30.66 4.74
C ALA A 525 -35.53 30.97 5.56
N VAL A 526 -34.90 29.96 6.16
CA VAL A 526 -33.61 30.12 6.86
C VAL A 526 -32.51 30.61 5.91
N LEU A 527 -32.38 30.01 4.72
CA LEU A 527 -31.30 30.33 3.78
C LEU A 527 -31.49 31.67 3.07
N PHE A 528 -32.73 32.12 2.91
CA PHE A 528 -33.05 33.40 2.27
C PHE A 528 -33.18 34.55 3.28
N ASP A 529 -32.92 34.29 4.56
CA ASP A 529 -33.03 35.26 5.66
C ASP A 529 -34.44 35.86 5.79
N GLU A 530 -35.43 34.98 5.72
CA GLU A 530 -36.87 35.31 5.80
C GLU A 530 -37.48 34.69 7.07
N PRO A 531 -37.14 35.19 8.27
CA PRO A 531 -37.45 34.52 9.54
C PRO A 531 -38.96 34.39 9.81
N GLU A 532 -39.78 35.27 9.23
CA GLU A 532 -41.25 35.25 9.35
C GLU A 532 -41.92 34.31 8.32
N ALA A 533 -41.17 33.87 7.30
CA ALA A 533 -41.69 32.94 6.32
C ALA A 533 -41.66 31.50 6.85
N ILE A 534 -42.57 30.70 6.31
CA ILE A 534 -42.68 29.28 6.62
C ILE A 534 -42.57 28.51 5.31
N SER A 535 -41.39 27.95 5.06
CA SER A 535 -41.12 27.05 3.95
C SER A 535 -41.19 25.58 4.37
N SER A 536 -40.95 25.27 5.65
CA SER A 536 -41.03 23.92 6.20
C SER A 536 -41.93 23.87 7.42
N TYR A 537 -42.80 22.87 7.50
CA TYR A 537 -43.81 22.74 8.55
C TYR A 537 -44.39 21.33 8.64
N TYR A 538 -45.03 21.03 9.76
CA TYR A 538 -45.83 19.83 9.94
C TYR A 538 -47.31 20.14 9.66
N ASP A 539 -47.92 19.40 8.72
CA ASP A 539 -49.36 19.45 8.43
C ASP A 539 -50.10 18.32 9.16
N GLU A 540 -50.80 18.70 10.23
CA GLU A 540 -51.59 17.78 11.05
C GLU A 540 -52.74 17.11 10.27
N LYS A 541 -53.32 17.78 9.26
CA LYS A 541 -54.48 17.23 8.52
C LYS A 541 -54.07 16.06 7.65
N SER A 542 -52.90 16.15 7.03
CA SER A 542 -52.33 15.13 6.16
C SER A 542 -51.29 14.25 6.85
N ASN A 543 -51.03 14.48 8.15
CA ASN A 543 -50.03 13.78 8.95
C ASN A 543 -48.65 13.76 8.25
N THR A 544 -48.25 14.90 7.68
CA THR A 544 -47.12 15.03 6.77
C THR A 544 -46.19 16.15 7.20
N PHE A 545 -44.89 15.86 7.28
CA PHE A 545 -43.84 16.86 7.42
C PHE A 545 -43.49 17.36 6.02
N VAL A 546 -43.52 18.67 5.83
CA VAL A 546 -43.23 19.35 4.57
C VAL A 546 -41.92 20.10 4.73
N PHE A 547 -40.97 19.87 3.82
CA PHE A 547 -39.64 20.46 3.82
C PHE A 547 -39.46 21.33 2.57
N GLY A 548 -39.43 22.64 2.73
CA GLY A 548 -39.07 23.59 1.68
C GLY A 548 -37.56 23.61 1.48
N THR A 549 -37.05 22.61 0.76
CA THR A 549 -35.63 22.25 0.70
C THR A 549 -34.94 23.03 -0.42
N VAL A 550 -33.82 23.68 -0.11
CA VAL A 550 -32.91 24.30 -1.08
C VAL A 550 -31.58 23.59 -1.07
N TYR A 551 -31.13 23.18 -2.25
CA TYR A 551 -29.86 22.50 -2.50
C TYR A 551 -28.79 23.54 -2.88
N TYR A 552 -27.67 23.54 -2.15
CA TYR A 552 -26.60 24.48 -2.37
C TYR A 552 -25.22 23.90 -2.08
N ILE A 553 -24.23 24.56 -2.67
CA ILE A 553 -22.83 24.44 -2.27
C ILE A 553 -22.44 25.74 -1.58
N TYR A 554 -21.72 25.63 -0.47
CA TYR A 554 -21.22 26.79 0.26
C TYR A 554 -19.70 26.85 0.13
N GLN A 555 -19.20 27.88 -0.55
CA GLN A 555 -17.77 28.13 -0.73
C GLN A 555 -17.49 29.64 -0.67
N ASN A 556 -16.33 30.01 -0.12
CA ASN A 556 -15.87 31.40 -0.05
C ASN A 556 -16.93 32.35 0.52
N SER A 557 -17.64 31.91 1.56
CA SER A 557 -18.74 32.64 2.22
C SER A 557 -19.95 32.97 1.32
N ALA A 558 -20.10 32.27 0.19
CA ALA A 558 -21.19 32.49 -0.78
C ALA A 558 -21.95 31.18 -1.09
N TYR A 559 -23.26 31.32 -1.33
CA TYR A 559 -24.14 30.22 -1.72
C TYR A 559 -24.17 30.04 -3.24
N GLY A 560 -23.81 28.85 -3.71
CA GLY A 560 -24.09 28.36 -5.06
C GLY A 560 -25.39 27.57 -5.07
N TRP A 561 -26.50 28.20 -5.48
CA TRP A 561 -27.81 27.55 -5.56
C TRP A 561 -27.88 26.56 -6.72
N LEU A 562 -28.34 25.34 -6.46
CA LEU A 562 -28.39 24.26 -7.45
C LEU A 562 -29.80 23.77 -7.76
N GLY A 563 -30.75 24.00 -6.84
CA GLY A 563 -32.14 23.61 -7.02
C GLY A 563 -32.93 23.74 -5.72
N GLY A 564 -34.25 23.62 -5.81
CA GLY A 564 -35.12 23.66 -4.64
C GLY A 564 -36.47 23.00 -4.91
N ALA A 565 -37.03 22.37 -3.90
CA ALA A 565 -38.34 21.74 -4.00
C ALA A 565 -38.97 21.60 -2.62
N TYR A 566 -40.29 21.50 -2.60
CA TYR A 566 -40.97 20.89 -1.46
C TYR A 566 -40.76 19.38 -1.50
N GLU A 567 -40.36 18.83 -0.37
CA GLU A 567 -40.21 17.39 -0.11
C GLU A 567 -41.07 17.01 1.10
N THR A 568 -41.44 15.74 1.23
CA THR A 568 -42.37 15.33 2.29
C THR A 568 -41.94 14.06 2.99
N PHE A 569 -42.29 13.96 4.28
CA PHE A 569 -42.36 12.70 5.01
C PHE A 569 -43.78 12.50 5.52
N THR A 570 -44.50 11.55 4.93
CA THR A 570 -45.85 11.17 5.38
C THR A 570 -45.73 10.06 6.43
N VAL A 571 -46.26 10.31 7.62
CA VAL A 571 -46.20 9.40 8.76
C VAL A 571 -47.08 8.16 8.50
N GLY A 572 -46.50 6.98 8.67
CA GLY A 572 -47.16 5.68 8.57
C GLY A 572 -47.49 5.09 9.94
N GLN A 573 -46.67 4.14 10.42
CA GLN A 573 -46.91 3.41 11.66
C GLN A 573 -46.08 3.96 12.83
N ALA A 574 -46.68 4.01 14.03
CA ALA A 574 -45.97 4.34 15.27
C ALA A 574 -45.15 3.15 15.78
N GLN A 575 -43.91 3.39 16.23
CA GLN A 575 -42.96 2.32 16.60
C GLN A 575 -42.99 1.91 18.09
N GLY A 576 -44.13 2.03 18.77
CA GLY A 576 -44.34 1.43 20.11
C GLY A 576 -43.60 2.08 21.29
N VAL A 577 -42.77 3.10 21.08
CA VAL A 577 -42.16 3.90 22.15
C VAL A 577 -43.14 4.99 22.58
N ARG A 578 -43.48 5.06 23.87
CA ARG A 578 -44.35 6.13 24.38
C ARG A 578 -43.56 7.45 24.37
N PRO A 579 -44.03 8.52 23.71
CA PRO A 579 -43.42 9.84 23.87
C PRO A 579 -43.45 10.24 25.34
N PHE A 580 -42.43 10.98 25.78
CA PHE A 580 -42.19 11.36 27.17
C PHE A 580 -43.47 11.86 27.88
N LYS A 581 -43.71 11.38 29.11
CA LYS A 581 -44.87 11.76 29.94
C LYS A 581 -44.87 13.28 30.16
N GLY A 582 -45.75 13.99 29.45
CA GLY A 582 -45.94 15.43 29.59
C GLY A 582 -46.07 16.18 28.26
N HIS A 583 -45.57 15.58 27.18
CA HIS A 583 -45.70 16.13 25.83
C HIS A 583 -46.37 15.07 24.96
N LYS A 584 -47.71 15.13 24.85
CA LYS A 584 -48.37 14.65 23.63
C LYS A 584 -47.62 15.32 22.47
N MET A 585 -47.35 14.60 21.38
CA MET A 585 -46.95 15.19 20.10
C MET A 585 -47.73 16.48 19.98
N LEU A 586 -47.04 17.63 20.06
CA LEU A 586 -47.69 18.93 20.19
C LEU A 586 -48.79 18.95 19.14
N SER A 587 -50.06 18.88 19.56
CA SER A 587 -51.19 19.00 18.64
C SER A 587 -51.08 20.43 18.17
N PRO A 588 -50.51 20.70 16.98
CA PRO A 588 -50.24 22.06 16.58
C PRO A 588 -51.62 22.70 16.51
N LYS A 589 -51.84 23.80 17.23
CA LYS A 589 -53.11 24.52 17.06
C LYS A 589 -53.20 24.87 15.57
N MET A 590 -54.25 24.39 14.90
CA MET A 590 -54.53 24.63 13.48
C MET A 590 -54.00 25.99 13.03
N PHE A 591 -52.98 25.98 12.18
CA PHE A 591 -52.63 27.20 11.47
C PHE A 591 -53.63 27.42 10.34
N LYS A 592 -54.38 28.52 10.48
CA LYS A 592 -55.24 29.04 9.41
C LYS A 592 -54.33 29.63 8.33
N THR A 593 -54.23 28.92 7.20
CA THR A 593 -53.82 29.44 5.87
C THR A 593 -52.48 30.18 5.81
N TYR A 594 -51.44 29.53 5.32
CA TYR A 594 -50.18 30.19 4.99
C TYR A 594 -50.05 30.54 3.51
N SER A 595 -49.48 31.72 3.27
CA SER A 595 -48.88 32.10 1.99
C SER A 595 -47.56 31.33 1.83
N LYS A 596 -47.46 30.47 0.80
CA LYS A 596 -46.18 29.88 0.37
C LYS A 596 -45.11 30.97 0.27
N LEU A 597 -43.86 30.67 0.64
CA LEU A 597 -42.73 31.56 0.42
C LEU A 597 -42.68 31.91 -1.08
N ASN A 598 -42.90 33.19 -1.42
CA ASN A 598 -42.98 33.66 -2.80
C ASN A 598 -41.64 34.19 -3.35
N ILE A 599 -40.58 34.11 -2.55
CA ILE A 599 -39.23 34.58 -2.93
C ILE A 599 -38.50 33.48 -3.69
N LYS A 600 -37.85 33.86 -4.79
CA LYS A 600 -37.12 32.95 -5.68
C LYS A 600 -35.72 33.48 -5.97
N LYS A 601 -34.74 32.59 -6.11
CA LYS A 601 -33.40 32.92 -6.61
C LYS A 601 -33.24 32.37 -8.04
N SER A 602 -32.67 33.19 -8.93
CA SER A 602 -32.45 32.81 -10.33
C SER A 602 -31.04 32.27 -10.55
N VAL A 603 -30.91 31.21 -11.34
CA VAL A 603 -29.64 30.59 -11.74
C VAL A 603 -29.50 30.53 -13.27
N ARG A 604 -28.26 30.56 -13.77
CA ARG A 604 -27.99 30.45 -15.21
C ARG A 604 -28.19 29.00 -15.69
N LYS A 605 -28.88 28.83 -16.83
CA LYS A 605 -29.23 27.51 -17.41
C LYS A 605 -28.00 26.63 -17.73
N THR A 606 -26.85 27.23 -18.00
CA THR A 606 -25.57 26.55 -18.22
C THR A 606 -24.89 25.99 -16.96
N ALA A 607 -25.33 26.38 -15.74
CA ALA A 607 -24.73 25.91 -14.49
C ALA A 607 -25.36 24.61 -13.94
N VAL A 608 -26.52 24.20 -14.46
CA VAL A 608 -27.30 23.05 -13.92
C VAL A 608 -27.38 21.87 -14.91
N GLN A 609 -27.07 22.07 -16.20
CA GLN A 609 -26.91 20.95 -17.11
C GLN A 609 -25.58 20.22 -16.82
N LYS A 610 -25.68 19.27 -15.88
CA LYS A 610 -24.68 18.27 -15.46
C LYS A 610 -23.54 18.78 -14.58
N PRO A 611 -23.80 19.22 -13.34
CA PRO A 611 -22.81 19.01 -12.29
C PRO A 611 -22.58 17.49 -12.16
N THR A 612 -21.34 17.01 -12.34
CA THR A 612 -20.94 15.63 -12.00
C THR A 612 -20.91 15.49 -10.48
N LEU A 613 -22.09 15.58 -9.86
CA LEU A 613 -22.27 15.24 -8.46
C LEU A 613 -22.02 13.74 -8.35
N LYS A 614 -21.01 13.36 -7.57
CA LYS A 614 -20.71 11.96 -7.29
C LYS A 614 -21.12 11.68 -5.85
N ARG A 615 -21.64 10.48 -5.61
CA ARG A 615 -21.80 9.96 -4.25
C ARG A 615 -20.41 9.91 -3.61
N ALA A 616 -20.26 10.48 -2.42
CA ALA A 616 -19.02 10.35 -1.68
C ALA A 616 -18.75 8.84 -1.46
N LYS A 617 -17.55 8.37 -1.79
CA LYS A 617 -17.13 7.00 -1.49
C LYS A 617 -16.96 6.90 0.03
N PHE A 618 -17.99 6.44 0.72
CA PHE A 618 -17.82 5.94 2.07
C PHE A 618 -17.08 4.61 1.95
N VAL A 619 -15.85 4.57 2.44
CA VAL A 619 -15.15 3.32 2.70
C VAL A 619 -16.02 2.57 3.71
N LYS A 620 -16.76 1.57 3.25
CA LYS A 620 -17.38 0.60 4.16
C LYS A 620 -16.21 -0.12 4.85
N LYS A 621 -16.12 0.05 6.17
CA LYS A 621 -15.38 -0.88 7.02
C LYS A 621 -15.97 -2.28 6.90
#